data_AF-B7FIZ8-F1
#
_entry.id   AF-B7FIZ8-F1
#
_cell.length_a   1.000
_cell.length_b   1.000
_cell.length_c   1.000
_cell.angle_alpha   90.00
_cell.angle_beta   90.00
_cell.angle_gamma   90.00
#
_symmetry.space_group_name_H-M   'P 1'
#
loop_
_entity.id
_entity.type
_entity.pdbx_description
1 polymer ?
#
loop_
_entity_poly.entity_id
_entity_poly.type
_entity_poly.pdbx_seq_one_letter_code
_entity_poly.pdbx_strand_id
1 'polypeptide(L)'
;MILELEIFWDFSIYLDISNEVKFAWKIQRDMAERGHSLESIKASIEVKKPDFEAYIDPQKQYADAVIEVLPTQLIPDDNEGKILRVRLIQKEGVKYFSPVYLFDDGSTISWIPCGRKLTCSYPGIKFSYGPETYKGNEVSVVEMDGQFDRLDELIYVESHLSNLSSKFYGEVTQQMLKHADFPGSNNGTGLFQTIVGLKIRDLFEQIVASRAETPVGAAKA
;
A
#
# COMPACT_ATOMS: atom_id res chain seq x y z
N MET A 1 12.77 19.48 13.38
CA MET A 1 12.56 18.13 13.94
C MET A 1 12.33 17.06 12.87
N ILE A 2 11.22 17.01 12.12
CA ILE A 2 11.04 15.94 11.08
C ILE A 2 12.06 16.09 9.94
N LEU A 3 12.22 17.28 9.37
CA LEU A 3 13.22 17.58 8.33
C LEU A 3 14.68 17.31 8.78
N GLU A 4 14.96 17.35 10.09
CA GLU A 4 16.31 17.07 10.62
C GLU A 4 16.57 15.57 10.81
N LEU A 5 15.51 14.75 10.87
CA LEU A 5 15.62 13.29 10.99
C LEU A 5 15.61 12.60 9.62
N GLU A 6 15.03 13.22 8.59
CA GLU A 6 15.00 12.69 7.22
C GLU A 6 16.37 12.31 6.68
N ILE A 7 17.42 13.05 7.06
CA ILE A 7 18.81 12.76 6.62
C ILE A 7 19.33 11.38 7.08
N PHE A 8 18.67 10.72 8.03
CA PHE A 8 19.05 9.40 8.52
C PHE A 8 18.25 8.25 7.90
N TRP A 9 17.19 8.55 7.13
CA TRP A 9 16.25 7.54 6.67
C TRP A 9 16.58 7.23 5.21
N ASP A 10 16.92 5.97 4.92
CA ASP A 10 17.20 5.53 3.55
C ASP A 10 15.90 5.32 2.73
N PHE A 11 14.75 5.14 3.39
CA PHE A 11 13.42 5.00 2.80
C PHE A 11 12.31 5.30 3.81
N SER A 12 11.17 5.82 3.36
CA SER A 12 10.05 6.24 4.20
C SER A 12 8.70 5.73 3.70
N ILE A 13 7.84 5.33 4.63
CA ILE A 13 6.52 4.76 4.33
C ILE A 13 5.46 5.49 5.16
N TYR A 14 4.31 5.75 4.55
CA TYR A 14 3.14 6.22 5.27
C TYR A 14 1.94 5.29 5.05
N LEU A 15 1.31 4.85 6.13
CA LEU A 15 0.05 4.10 6.06
C LEU A 15 -1.11 5.06 6.34
N ASP A 16 -1.83 5.39 5.28
CA ASP A 16 -3.01 6.24 5.33
C ASP A 16 -4.28 5.40 5.33
N ILE A 17 -5.10 5.54 6.37
CA ILE A 17 -6.38 4.83 6.47
C ILE A 17 -7.46 5.89 6.58
N SER A 18 -8.43 5.83 5.68
CA SER A 18 -9.54 6.78 5.65
C SER A 18 -10.34 6.73 6.97
N ASN A 19 -10.99 7.84 7.29
CA ASN A 19 -11.79 7.93 8.52
C ASN A 19 -12.96 6.94 8.51
N GLU A 20 -13.54 6.70 7.34
CA GLU A 20 -14.62 5.74 7.11
C GLU A 20 -14.15 4.31 7.42
N VAL A 21 -12.98 3.90 6.90
CA VAL A 21 -12.42 2.57 7.17
C VAL A 21 -12.01 2.43 8.64
N LYS A 22 -11.35 3.45 9.22
CA LYS A 22 -11.03 3.48 10.67
C LYS A 22 -12.28 3.31 11.52
N PHE A 23 -13.38 3.97 11.13
CA PHE A 23 -14.66 3.88 11.83
C PHE A 23 -15.28 2.49 11.70
N ALA A 24 -15.35 1.93 10.50
CA ALA A 24 -15.88 0.59 10.25
C ALA A 24 -15.13 -0.48 11.06
N TRP A 25 -13.80 -0.46 11.04
CA TRP A 25 -12.98 -1.39 11.82
C TRP A 25 -13.13 -1.21 13.32
N LYS A 26 -13.25 0.05 13.79
CA LYS A 26 -13.47 0.33 15.21
C LYS A 26 -14.84 -0.16 15.67
N ILE A 27 -15.89 -0.01 14.86
CA ILE A 27 -17.21 -0.58 15.14
C ILE A 27 -17.12 -2.10 15.25
N GLN A 28 -16.55 -2.77 14.24
CA GLN A 28 -16.50 -4.23 14.24
C GLN A 28 -15.76 -4.79 15.46
N ARG A 29 -14.65 -4.17 15.85
CA ARG A 29 -13.88 -4.56 17.04
C ARG A 29 -14.61 -4.23 18.34
N ASP A 30 -15.08 -3.00 18.50
CA ASP A 30 -15.61 -2.51 19.78
C ASP A 30 -17.06 -3.02 20.04
N MET A 31 -17.84 -3.34 18.99
CA MET A 31 -19.13 -4.02 19.12
C MET A 31 -18.97 -5.50 19.48
N ALA A 32 -17.93 -6.17 18.97
CA ALA A 32 -17.67 -7.57 19.30
C ALA A 32 -17.19 -7.74 20.75
N GLU A 33 -16.48 -6.76 21.33
CA GLU A 33 -15.81 -6.94 22.61
C GLU A 33 -16.33 -6.08 23.77
N ARG A 34 -16.99 -4.92 23.55
CA ARG A 34 -17.11 -3.90 24.62
C ARG A 34 -18.43 -3.13 24.76
N GLY A 35 -19.43 -3.34 23.90
CA GLY A 35 -20.77 -2.76 24.08
C GLY A 35 -20.83 -1.21 24.08
N HIS A 36 -19.81 -0.53 23.51
CA HIS A 36 -19.82 0.92 23.37
C HIS A 36 -20.85 1.38 22.33
N SER A 37 -21.53 2.50 22.58
CA SER A 37 -22.46 3.09 21.61
C SER A 37 -21.71 3.69 20.41
N LEU A 38 -22.34 3.64 19.23
CA LEU A 38 -21.83 4.25 18.00
C LEU A 38 -21.45 5.73 18.17
N GLU A 39 -22.20 6.45 18.99
CA GLU A 39 -22.00 7.87 19.30
C GLU A 39 -20.69 8.11 20.07
N SER A 40 -20.37 7.24 21.03
CA SER A 40 -19.11 7.32 21.79
C SER A 40 -17.90 7.08 20.88
N ILE A 41 -18.03 6.14 19.93
CA ILE A 41 -16.98 5.86 18.94
C ILE A 41 -16.75 7.07 18.04
N LYS A 42 -17.82 7.67 17.47
CA LYS A 42 -17.72 8.86 16.62
C LYS A 42 -17.08 10.04 17.36
N ALA A 43 -17.52 10.32 18.58
CA ALA A 43 -16.97 11.40 19.39
C ALA A 43 -15.46 11.24 19.64
N SER A 44 -15.00 10.00 19.89
CA SER A 44 -13.57 9.72 20.13
C SER A 44 -12.66 9.99 18.91
N ILE A 45 -13.20 9.89 17.70
CA ILE A 45 -12.47 10.13 16.45
C ILE A 45 -12.41 11.64 16.18
N GLU A 46 -13.54 12.34 16.32
CA GLU A 46 -13.61 13.78 16.07
C GLU A 46 -12.70 14.60 17.00
N VAL A 47 -12.54 14.19 18.25
CA VAL A 47 -11.63 14.88 19.20
C VAL A 47 -10.17 14.82 18.74
N LYS A 48 -9.75 13.75 18.05
CA LYS A 48 -8.34 13.56 17.63
C LYS A 48 -8.05 14.10 16.24
N LYS A 49 -9.09 14.43 15.47
CA LYS A 49 -8.97 14.85 14.07
C LYS A 49 -8.13 16.13 13.90
N PRO A 50 -8.28 17.19 14.72
CA PRO A 50 -7.48 18.41 14.54
C PRO A 50 -5.98 18.17 14.70
N ASP A 51 -5.58 17.41 15.72
CA ASP A 51 -4.16 17.07 15.94
C ASP A 51 -3.61 16.17 14.83
N PHE A 52 -4.41 15.22 14.35
CA PHE A 52 -4.03 14.37 13.24
C PHE A 52 -3.78 15.20 11.96
N GLU A 53 -4.70 16.09 11.61
CA GLU A 53 -4.59 16.94 10.42
C GLU A 53 -3.45 17.96 10.54
N ALA A 54 -3.17 18.47 11.75
CA ALA A 54 -2.10 19.44 11.97
C ALA A 54 -0.70 18.81 11.98
N TYR A 55 -0.55 17.58 12.50
CA TYR A 55 0.77 17.03 12.83
C TYR A 55 1.09 15.67 12.21
N ILE A 56 0.09 14.89 11.79
CA ILE A 56 0.28 13.51 11.31
C ILE A 56 0.03 13.41 9.79
N ASP A 57 -1.07 13.98 9.29
CA ASP A 57 -1.40 14.00 7.86
C ASP A 57 -0.32 14.67 7.00
N PRO A 58 0.30 15.80 7.40
CA PRO A 58 1.29 16.47 6.58
C PRO A 58 2.54 15.64 6.31
N GLN A 59 2.82 14.60 7.11
CA GLN A 59 4.00 13.76 6.93
C GLN A 59 3.94 12.92 5.64
N LYS A 60 2.73 12.70 5.07
CA LYS A 60 2.52 11.99 3.80
C LYS A 60 3.31 12.57 2.62
N GLN A 61 3.58 13.88 2.64
CA GLN A 61 4.29 14.55 1.54
C GLN A 61 5.77 14.15 1.42
N TYR A 62 6.33 13.62 2.51
CA TYR A 62 7.75 13.22 2.59
C TYR A 62 7.94 11.73 2.33
N ALA A 63 6.86 10.95 2.32
CA ALA A 63 6.93 9.50 2.15
C ALA A 63 7.33 9.10 0.72
N ASP A 64 8.20 8.10 0.62
CA ASP A 64 8.58 7.48 -0.66
C ASP A 64 7.51 6.51 -1.16
N ALA A 65 6.80 5.86 -0.22
CA ALA A 65 5.62 5.05 -0.51
C ALA A 65 4.48 5.36 0.47
N VAL A 66 3.28 5.61 -0.06
CA VAL A 66 2.05 5.75 0.73
C VAL A 66 1.10 4.62 0.38
N ILE A 67 0.62 3.89 1.39
CA ILE A 67 -0.48 2.93 1.25
C ILE A 67 -1.74 3.60 1.77
N GLU A 68 -2.65 3.96 0.87
CA GLU A 68 -3.91 4.62 1.19
C GLU A 68 -5.06 3.61 1.13
N VAL A 69 -5.74 3.40 2.26
CA VAL A 69 -6.85 2.44 2.42
C VAL A 69 -8.17 3.19 2.49
N LEU A 70 -9.04 2.91 1.53
CA LEU A 70 -10.31 3.58 1.27
C LEU A 70 -11.46 2.56 1.20
N PRO A 71 -12.72 3.01 1.38
CA PRO A 71 -13.88 2.17 1.11
C PRO A 71 -13.91 1.73 -0.36
N THR A 72 -14.45 0.53 -0.61
CA THR A 72 -14.63 0.00 -1.96
C THR A 72 -15.58 0.88 -2.78
N GLN A 73 -15.36 0.95 -4.09
CA GLN A 73 -16.30 1.53 -5.06
C GLN A 73 -17.05 0.46 -5.86
N LEU A 74 -16.74 -0.83 -5.65
CA LEU A 74 -17.39 -1.92 -6.37
C LEU A 74 -18.79 -2.25 -5.83
N ILE A 75 -19.03 -1.95 -4.55
CA ILE A 75 -20.31 -2.18 -3.87
C ILE A 75 -20.86 -0.84 -3.42
N PRO A 76 -22.02 -0.40 -3.95
CA PRO A 76 -22.68 0.82 -3.49
C PRO A 76 -23.04 0.72 -2.00
N ASP A 77 -22.80 1.79 -1.26
CA ASP A 77 -23.16 1.94 0.17
C ASP A 77 -22.57 0.89 1.12
N ASP A 78 -21.45 0.25 0.75
CA ASP A 78 -20.74 -0.66 1.66
C ASP A 78 -20.13 0.10 2.85
N ASN A 79 -20.54 -0.30 4.05
CA ASN A 79 -20.05 0.24 5.31
C ASN A 79 -19.43 -0.85 6.20
N GLU A 80 -19.23 -2.06 5.68
CA GLU A 80 -18.65 -3.16 6.45
C GLU A 80 -17.12 -3.05 6.57
N GLY A 81 -16.45 -2.34 5.66
CA GLY A 81 -14.99 -2.17 5.68
C GLY A 81 -14.21 -3.48 5.49
N LYS A 82 -14.86 -4.50 4.90
CA LYS A 82 -14.24 -5.79 4.56
C LYS A 82 -13.59 -5.75 3.18
N ILE A 83 -14.30 -5.17 2.22
CA ILE A 83 -13.83 -4.99 0.85
C ILE A 83 -13.29 -3.56 0.77
N LEU A 84 -12.06 -3.42 0.30
CA LEU A 84 -11.32 -2.18 0.38
C LEU A 84 -10.80 -1.80 -0.99
N ARG A 85 -10.74 -0.49 -1.21
CA ARG A 85 -9.97 0.11 -2.28
C ARG A 85 -8.67 0.59 -1.67
N VAL A 86 -7.55 0.04 -2.13
CA VAL A 86 -6.22 0.37 -1.61
C VAL A 86 -5.38 0.93 -2.74
N ARG A 87 -4.70 2.04 -2.47
CA ARG A 87 -3.78 2.70 -3.41
C ARG A 87 -2.37 2.60 -2.86
N LEU A 88 -1.44 2.15 -3.70
CA LEU A 88 -0.01 2.23 -3.49
C LEU A 88 0.51 3.41 -4.31
N ILE A 89 0.80 4.51 -3.62
CA ILE A 89 1.33 5.75 -4.19
C ILE A 89 2.84 5.74 -4.03
N GLN A 90 3.58 5.79 -5.14
CA GLN A 90 5.03 5.58 -5.16
C GLN A 90 5.72 6.81 -5.73
N LYS A 91 6.63 7.40 -4.96
CA LYS A 91 7.35 8.60 -5.38
C LYS A 91 8.34 8.30 -6.50
N GLU A 92 8.29 9.09 -7.56
CA GLU A 92 9.21 8.98 -8.69
C GLU A 92 10.58 9.61 -8.37
N GLY A 93 11.61 9.11 -9.06
CA GLY A 93 12.96 9.66 -8.97
C GLY A 93 13.71 9.38 -7.66
N VAL A 94 13.18 8.52 -6.79
CA VAL A 94 13.86 8.07 -5.57
C VAL A 94 14.97 7.08 -5.94
N LYS A 95 16.19 7.31 -5.45
CA LYS A 95 17.36 6.49 -5.78
C LYS A 95 17.17 5.04 -5.32
N TYR A 96 17.50 4.08 -6.17
CA TYR A 96 17.36 2.63 -5.92
C TYR A 96 15.92 2.14 -5.69
N PHE A 97 14.92 3.01 -5.94
CA PHE A 97 13.52 2.66 -5.85
C PHE A 97 12.88 2.79 -7.23
N SER A 98 12.56 1.65 -7.84
CA SER A 98 11.80 1.59 -9.09
C SER A 98 10.33 1.27 -8.79
N PRO A 99 9.38 2.17 -9.08
CA PRO A 99 7.97 1.92 -8.81
C PRO A 99 7.42 0.69 -9.54
N VAL A 100 6.43 0.06 -8.90
CA VAL A 100 5.59 -0.98 -9.51
C VAL A 100 4.67 -0.33 -10.53
N TYR A 101 4.53 -0.97 -11.68
CA TYR A 101 3.60 -0.58 -12.72
C TYR A 101 2.77 -1.77 -13.22
N LEU A 102 1.66 -1.47 -13.88
CA LEU A 102 0.78 -2.45 -14.51
C LEU A 102 0.86 -2.28 -16.03
N PHE A 103 1.23 -3.34 -16.75
CA PHE A 103 1.42 -3.40 -18.21
C PHE A 103 2.41 -2.41 -18.84
N ASP A 104 2.12 -1.10 -18.81
CA ASP A 104 2.88 -0.07 -19.54
C ASP A 104 3.17 1.13 -18.63
N ASP A 105 4.45 1.32 -18.34
CA ASP A 105 4.96 2.33 -17.40
C ASP A 105 4.71 3.76 -17.90
N GLY A 106 4.14 4.61 -17.04
CA GLY A 106 3.77 6.00 -17.35
C GLY A 106 2.43 6.18 -18.07
N SER A 107 1.70 5.11 -18.37
CA SER A 107 0.35 5.18 -18.98
C SER A 107 -0.77 5.15 -17.93
N THR A 108 -2.01 5.44 -18.33
CA THR A 108 -3.20 5.25 -17.47
C THR A 108 -3.96 4.00 -17.87
N ILE A 109 -4.10 3.04 -16.95
CA ILE A 109 -4.70 1.74 -17.18
C ILE A 109 -5.81 1.46 -16.16
N SER A 110 -6.88 0.82 -16.64
CA SER A 110 -7.92 0.22 -15.81
C SER A 110 -8.09 -1.23 -16.25
N TRP A 111 -7.97 -2.16 -15.31
CA TRP A 111 -7.92 -3.59 -15.60
C TRP A 111 -8.79 -4.40 -14.65
N ILE A 112 -9.61 -5.30 -15.21
CA ILE A 112 -10.40 -6.27 -14.45
C ILE A 112 -9.88 -7.65 -14.85
N PRO A 113 -9.15 -8.37 -13.97
CA PRO A 113 -8.60 -9.69 -14.28
C PRO A 113 -9.69 -10.77 -14.42
N CYS A 114 -10.84 -10.56 -13.78
CA CYS A 114 -11.96 -11.50 -13.76
C CYS A 114 -12.61 -11.64 -15.15
N GLY A 115 -12.64 -12.86 -15.68
CA GLY A 115 -13.15 -13.14 -17.01
C GLY A 115 -13.17 -14.64 -17.32
N ARG A 116 -13.04 -15.01 -18.60
CA ARG A 116 -13.12 -16.42 -19.02
C ARG A 116 -12.03 -17.32 -18.44
N LYS A 117 -10.82 -16.77 -18.25
CA LYS A 117 -9.64 -17.51 -17.76
C LYS A 117 -9.47 -17.45 -16.24
N LEU A 118 -10.15 -16.52 -15.58
CA LEU A 118 -10.07 -16.32 -14.14
C LEU A 118 -11.47 -15.98 -13.62
N THR A 119 -12.12 -16.95 -12.99
CA THR A 119 -13.43 -16.75 -12.35
C THR A 119 -13.24 -16.11 -10.99
N CYS A 120 -14.00 -15.07 -10.67
CA CYS A 120 -14.00 -14.41 -9.37
C CYS A 120 -15.42 -14.42 -8.79
N SER A 121 -15.57 -14.44 -7.46
CA SER A 121 -16.88 -14.20 -6.85
C SER A 121 -17.18 -12.70 -6.86
N TYR A 122 -18.44 -12.34 -6.61
CA TYR A 122 -18.84 -10.94 -6.47
C TYR A 122 -18.15 -10.29 -5.25
N PRO A 123 -17.63 -9.04 -5.35
CA PRO A 123 -17.70 -8.13 -6.48
C PRO A 123 -16.53 -8.26 -7.48
N GLY A 124 -15.60 -9.17 -7.21
CA GLY A 124 -14.40 -9.39 -8.00
C GLY A 124 -13.29 -8.42 -7.63
N ILE A 125 -12.41 -8.18 -8.60
CA ILE A 125 -11.19 -7.38 -8.43
C ILE A 125 -11.10 -6.39 -9.58
N LYS A 126 -10.71 -5.15 -9.27
CA LYS A 126 -10.41 -4.12 -10.26
C LYS A 126 -9.08 -3.48 -9.89
N PHE A 127 -8.21 -3.31 -10.88
CA PHE A 127 -6.98 -2.56 -10.77
C PHE A 127 -7.06 -1.27 -11.57
N SER A 128 -6.41 -0.24 -11.06
CA SER A 128 -6.05 0.93 -11.85
C SER A 128 -4.57 1.26 -11.66
N TYR A 129 -3.97 1.86 -12.68
CA TYR A 129 -2.60 2.31 -12.65
C TYR A 129 -2.48 3.63 -13.40
N GLY A 130 -1.64 4.53 -12.91
CA GLY A 130 -1.16 5.64 -13.72
C GLY A 130 -0.32 6.66 -12.96
N PRO A 131 0.29 7.59 -13.70
CA PRO A 131 1.00 8.72 -13.12
C PRO A 131 0.02 9.74 -12.52
N GLU A 132 0.38 10.28 -11.37
CA GLU A 132 -0.36 11.36 -10.70
C GLU A 132 0.64 12.37 -10.07
N THR A 133 0.13 13.55 -9.71
CA THR A 133 0.86 14.48 -8.83
C THR A 133 0.28 14.39 -7.42
N TYR A 134 1.09 13.97 -6.45
CA TYR A 134 0.67 13.82 -5.06
C TYR A 134 1.47 14.75 -4.14
N LYS A 135 0.77 15.70 -3.51
CA LYS A 135 1.36 16.71 -2.61
C LYS A 135 2.55 17.48 -3.24
N GLY A 136 2.50 17.71 -4.55
CA GLY A 136 3.54 18.42 -5.30
C GLY A 136 4.71 17.54 -5.78
N ASN A 137 4.66 16.23 -5.56
CA ASN A 137 5.62 15.27 -6.11
C ASN A 137 4.98 14.48 -7.26
N GLU A 138 5.78 14.12 -8.26
CA GLU A 138 5.39 13.15 -9.28
C GLU A 138 5.41 11.74 -8.68
N VAL A 139 4.33 11.00 -8.89
CA VAL A 139 4.13 9.66 -8.33
C VAL A 139 3.51 8.71 -9.35
N SER A 140 3.81 7.42 -9.21
CA SER A 140 3.09 6.34 -9.88
C SER A 140 2.15 5.65 -8.89
N VAL A 141 0.88 5.56 -9.24
CA VAL A 141 -0.15 4.96 -8.38
C VAL A 141 -0.60 3.63 -8.94
N VAL A 142 -0.56 2.58 -8.13
CA VAL A 142 -1.22 1.30 -8.39
C VAL A 142 -2.37 1.15 -7.39
N GLU A 143 -3.59 0.95 -7.86
CA GLU A 143 -4.76 0.77 -7.02
C GLU A 143 -5.37 -0.61 -7.24
N MET A 144 -5.82 -1.22 -6.14
CA MET A 144 -6.63 -2.44 -6.14
C MET A 144 -7.93 -2.15 -5.38
N ASP A 145 -9.07 -2.41 -6.02
CA ASP A 145 -10.39 -2.43 -5.40
C ASP A 145 -10.96 -3.84 -5.47
N GLY A 146 -11.50 -4.32 -4.36
CA GLY A 146 -12.00 -5.68 -4.22
C GLY A 146 -11.18 -6.54 -3.26
N GLN A 147 -11.36 -7.86 -3.37
CA GLN A 147 -10.64 -8.85 -2.56
C GLN A 147 -10.33 -10.10 -3.39
N PHE A 148 -9.34 -10.85 -2.94
CA PHE A 148 -9.01 -12.18 -3.42
C PHE A 148 -9.86 -13.21 -2.66
N ASP A 149 -10.61 -14.01 -3.41
CA ASP A 149 -11.32 -15.17 -2.87
C ASP A 149 -10.49 -16.45 -3.02
N ARG A 150 -9.67 -16.52 -4.07
CA ARG A 150 -8.90 -17.72 -4.43
C ARG A 150 -7.44 -17.39 -4.71
N LEU A 151 -6.56 -18.34 -4.40
CA LEU A 151 -5.12 -18.18 -4.63
C LEU A 151 -4.76 -17.94 -6.11
N ASP A 152 -5.52 -18.55 -7.02
CA ASP A 152 -5.35 -18.35 -8.47
C ASP A 152 -5.43 -16.88 -8.86
N GLU A 153 -6.28 -16.10 -8.19
CA GLU A 153 -6.48 -14.68 -8.47
C GLU A 153 -5.26 -13.86 -8.07
N LEU A 154 -4.65 -14.18 -6.93
CA LEU A 154 -3.43 -13.55 -6.45
C LEU A 154 -2.23 -13.86 -7.37
N ILE A 155 -2.05 -15.14 -7.75
CA ILE A 155 -0.98 -15.55 -8.68
C ILE A 155 -1.17 -14.88 -10.04
N TYR A 156 -2.42 -14.81 -10.52
CA TYR A 156 -2.72 -14.16 -11.79
C TYR A 156 -2.38 -12.67 -11.75
N VAL A 157 -2.77 -11.96 -10.69
CA VAL A 157 -2.41 -10.55 -10.51
C VAL A 157 -0.89 -10.36 -10.41
N GLU A 158 -0.19 -11.16 -9.60
CA GLU A 158 1.28 -11.09 -9.49
C GLU A 158 1.97 -11.23 -10.85
N SER A 159 1.47 -12.13 -11.71
CA SER A 159 2.06 -12.36 -13.03
C SER A 159 1.90 -11.20 -14.03
N HIS A 160 1.02 -10.23 -13.75
CA HIS A 160 0.78 -9.07 -14.62
C HIS A 160 1.33 -7.76 -14.05
N LEU A 161 1.71 -7.74 -12.77
CA LEU A 161 2.44 -6.62 -12.16
C LEU A 161 3.93 -6.71 -12.52
N SER A 162 4.51 -5.55 -12.79
CA SER A 162 5.91 -5.43 -13.17
C SER A 162 6.70 -4.66 -12.12
N ASN A 163 8.02 -4.84 -12.12
CA ASN A 163 8.92 -4.29 -11.09
C ASN A 163 8.49 -4.68 -9.67
N LEU A 164 8.23 -5.96 -9.37
CA LEU A 164 7.86 -6.34 -7.99
C LEU A 164 9.06 -6.46 -7.02
N SER A 165 10.30 -6.36 -7.53
CA SER A 165 11.53 -6.63 -6.77
C SER A 165 11.58 -8.04 -6.16
N SER A 166 10.84 -8.98 -6.76
CA SER A 166 10.84 -10.40 -6.40
C SER A 166 12.11 -11.12 -6.89
N LYS A 167 12.68 -12.02 -6.09
CA LYS A 167 13.83 -12.85 -6.46
C LYS A 167 13.45 -14.05 -7.32
N PHE A 168 12.19 -14.49 -7.25
CA PHE A 168 11.65 -15.59 -8.06
C PHE A 168 10.15 -15.37 -8.30
N TYR A 169 9.61 -16.04 -9.31
CA TYR A 169 8.20 -15.97 -9.65
C TYR A 169 7.33 -16.56 -8.53
N GLY A 170 6.30 -15.83 -8.09
CA GLY A 170 5.41 -16.26 -7.00
C GLY A 170 5.92 -15.88 -5.61
N GLU A 171 6.99 -15.07 -5.49
CA GLU A 171 7.50 -14.65 -4.18
C GLU A 171 6.46 -13.82 -3.42
N VAL A 172 5.73 -12.91 -4.08
CA VAL A 172 4.71 -12.09 -3.40
C VAL A 172 3.61 -13.00 -2.83
N THR A 173 3.07 -13.88 -3.67
CA THR A 173 2.08 -14.88 -3.25
C THR A 173 2.59 -15.73 -2.10
N GLN A 174 3.84 -16.22 -2.16
CA GLN A 174 4.41 -17.03 -1.10
C GLN A 174 4.50 -16.27 0.22
N GLN A 175 4.91 -14.99 0.21
CA GLN A 175 5.00 -14.19 1.43
C GLN A 175 3.62 -13.89 2.02
N MET A 176 2.61 -13.59 1.19
CA MET A 176 1.23 -13.41 1.66
C MET A 176 0.66 -14.69 2.29
N LEU A 177 0.95 -15.85 1.71
CA LEU A 177 0.49 -17.14 2.24
C LEU A 177 1.10 -17.50 3.62
N LYS A 178 2.33 -17.07 3.91
CA LYS A 178 2.95 -17.28 5.24
C LYS A 178 2.20 -16.57 6.36
N HIS A 179 1.45 -15.52 6.02
CA HIS A 179 0.71 -14.68 6.94
C HIS A 179 -0.77 -14.62 6.54
N ALA A 180 -1.32 -15.75 6.08
CA ALA A 180 -2.72 -15.82 5.61
C ALA A 180 -3.75 -15.48 6.70
N ASP A 181 -3.36 -15.58 7.97
CA ASP A 181 -4.14 -15.22 9.16
C ASP A 181 -4.13 -13.71 9.48
N PHE A 182 -3.27 -12.93 8.83
CA PHE A 182 -3.19 -11.48 9.08
C PHE A 182 -4.39 -10.73 8.50
N PRO A 183 -4.85 -9.66 9.18
CA PRO A 183 -5.93 -8.82 8.65
C PRO A 183 -5.48 -8.15 7.34
N GLY A 184 -6.29 -8.27 6.29
CA GLY A 184 -5.99 -7.71 4.97
C GLY A 184 -5.16 -8.61 4.05
N SER A 185 -4.85 -9.85 4.45
CA SER A 185 -4.13 -10.83 3.61
C SER A 185 -4.90 -11.27 2.36
N ASN A 186 -6.19 -10.94 2.27
CA ASN A 186 -7.06 -11.22 1.12
C ASN A 186 -7.39 -9.97 0.29
N ASN A 187 -6.75 -8.82 0.48
CA ASN A 187 -7.05 -7.62 -0.32
C ASN A 187 -5.77 -6.80 -0.61
N GLY A 188 -5.95 -5.63 -1.21
CA GLY A 188 -4.85 -4.75 -1.59
C GLY A 188 -3.94 -4.33 -0.43
N THR A 189 -4.42 -4.37 0.81
CA THR A 189 -3.63 -3.99 1.99
C THR A 189 -2.44 -4.93 2.18
N GLY A 190 -2.69 -6.24 2.29
CA GLY A 190 -1.63 -7.23 2.44
C GLY A 190 -0.76 -7.34 1.19
N LEU A 191 -1.36 -7.21 0.01
CA LEU A 191 -0.61 -7.21 -1.26
C LEU A 191 0.41 -6.08 -1.32
N PHE A 192 -0.02 -4.83 -1.13
CA PHE A 192 0.87 -3.68 -1.26
C PHE A 192 1.86 -3.57 -0.10
N GLN A 193 1.50 -3.99 1.12
CA GLN A 193 2.47 -4.10 2.23
C GLN A 193 3.58 -5.11 1.91
N THR A 194 3.22 -6.26 1.33
CA THR A 194 4.19 -7.29 0.92
C THR A 194 5.12 -6.74 -0.16
N ILE A 195 4.56 -6.11 -1.19
CA ILE A 195 5.31 -5.47 -2.27
C ILE A 195 6.28 -4.42 -1.73
N VAL A 196 5.82 -3.51 -0.86
CA VAL A 196 6.67 -2.50 -0.23
C VAL A 196 7.79 -3.14 0.58
N GLY A 197 7.54 -4.24 1.28
CA GLY A 197 8.57 -5.01 1.97
C GLY A 197 9.67 -5.54 1.02
N LEU A 198 9.29 -6.07 -0.15
CA LEU A 198 10.25 -6.52 -1.16
C LEU A 198 11.04 -5.35 -1.77
N LYS A 199 10.40 -4.19 -1.93
CA LYS A 199 11.04 -2.95 -2.41
C LYS A 199 12.10 -2.45 -1.45
N ILE A 200 11.80 -2.45 -0.15
CA ILE A 200 12.76 -2.04 0.89
C ILE A 200 13.95 -2.99 0.91
N ARG A 201 13.73 -4.31 0.77
CA ARG A 201 14.81 -5.28 0.68
C ARG A 201 15.74 -4.97 -0.50
N ASP A 202 15.18 -4.77 -1.68
CA ASP A 202 15.93 -4.49 -2.91
C ASP A 202 16.73 -3.18 -2.80
N LEU A 203 16.09 -2.12 -2.28
CA LEU A 203 16.75 -0.85 -1.99
C LEU A 203 17.89 -1.01 -0.98
N PHE A 204 17.67 -1.75 0.11
CA PHE A 204 18.70 -2.00 1.12
C PHE A 204 19.90 -2.77 0.54
N GLU A 205 19.66 -3.81 -0.26
CA GLU A 205 20.71 -4.58 -0.92
C GLU A 205 21.56 -3.69 -1.85
N GLN A 206 20.92 -2.81 -2.63
CA GLN A 206 21.62 -1.86 -3.51
C GLN A 206 22.42 -0.81 -2.72
N ILE A 207 21.88 -0.30 -1.60
CA ILE A 207 22.60 0.62 -0.73
C ILE A 207 23.84 -0.04 -0.14
N VAL A 208 23.70 -1.25 0.41
CA VAL A 208 24.82 -2.00 0.98
C VAL A 208 25.89 -2.31 -0.07
N ALA A 209 25.49 -2.74 -1.27
CA ALA A 209 26.41 -2.99 -2.37
C ALA A 209 27.19 -1.71 -2.74
N SER A 210 26.51 -0.58 -2.89
CA SER A 210 27.16 0.70 -3.24
C SER A 210 28.13 1.21 -2.16
N ARG A 211 27.80 0.97 -0.87
CA ARG A 211 28.70 1.30 0.25
C ARG A 211 29.91 0.37 0.29
N ALA A 212 29.77 -0.90 -0.10
CA ALA A 212 30.87 -1.86 -0.16
C ALA A 212 31.85 -1.57 -1.31
N GLU A 213 31.37 -1.03 -2.43
CA GLU A 213 32.20 -0.64 -3.57
C GLU A 213 32.97 0.67 -3.35
N THR A 214 32.57 1.50 -2.39
CA THR A 214 33.27 2.75 -2.06
C THR A 214 34.49 2.44 -1.19
N PRO A 215 35.74 2.57 -1.69
CA PRO A 215 36.93 2.23 -0.91
C PRO A 215 37.10 3.19 0.28
N VAL A 216 37.62 2.68 1.40
CA VAL A 216 38.00 3.42 2.64
C VAL A 216 39.21 4.37 2.40
N GLY A 217 39.37 4.92 1.20
CA GLY A 217 40.58 5.62 0.73
C GLY A 217 40.49 7.14 0.58
N ALA A 218 39.32 7.78 0.76
CA ALA A 218 39.17 9.22 0.54
C ALA A 218 39.39 10.09 1.80
N ALA A 219 39.88 9.50 2.89
CA ALA A 219 40.24 10.22 4.12
C ALA A 219 41.75 10.16 4.37
N LYS A 220 42.54 10.66 3.41
CA LYS A 220 43.93 11.10 3.59
C LYS A 220 44.41 11.80 2.31
N ALA A 221 44.23 13.11 2.26
CA ALA A 221 45.06 14.06 1.52
C ALA A 221 44.88 15.44 2.18
#